data_AF-B5YC48-F1
#
_entry.id   AF-B5YC48-F1
#
_cell.length_a   1.000
_cell.length_b   1.000
_cell.length_c   1.000
_cell.angle_alpha   90.00
_cell.angle_beta   90.00
_cell.angle_gamma   90.00
#
_symmetry.space_group_name_H-M   'P 1'
#
loop_
_entity.id
_entity.type
_entity.pdbx_description
1 polymer ?
#
loop_
_entity_poly.entity_id
_entity_poly.type
_entity_poly.pdbx_seq_one_letter_code
_entity_poly.pdbx_strand_id
1 'polypeptide(L)' 'MKRYERILKALSEEKRLKVFALLLHMGGEYYVCEIADALEEFHYNVSKYLKELKMVDLVEENRIVKEFYIQ' A
#
# COMPACT_ATOMS: atom_id res chain seq x y z
N MET A 1 -16.14 -10.41 -14.54
CA MET A 1 -16.88 -9.37 -13.77
C MET A 1 -16.54 -9.35 -12.28
N LYS A 2 -16.72 -10.43 -11.50
CA LYS A 2 -16.48 -10.43 -10.03
C LYS A 2 -15.10 -9.91 -9.58
N ARG A 3 -14.03 -10.18 -10.35
CA ARG A 3 -12.68 -9.64 -10.06
C ARG A 3 -12.64 -8.11 -10.14
N TYR A 4 -13.13 -7.56 -11.25
CA TYR A 4 -13.18 -6.11 -11.47
C TYR A 4 -14.06 -5.41 -10.44
N GLU A 5 -15.20 -6.01 -10.07
CA GLU A 5 -16.05 -5.48 -9.00
C GLU A 5 -15.30 -5.35 -7.67
N ARG A 6 -14.51 -6.37 -7.27
CA ARG A 6 -13.70 -6.30 -6.05
C ARG A 6 -12.61 -5.23 -6.13
N ILE A 7 -11.94 -5.13 -7.28
CA ILE A 7 -10.92 -4.10 -7.52
C ILE A 7 -11.54 -2.70 -7.41
N LEU A 8 -12.65 -2.46 -8.09
CA LEU A 8 -13.34 -1.17 -8.07
C LEU A 8 -13.87 -0.84 -6.67
N LYS A 9 -14.39 -1.82 -5.93
CA LYS A 9 -14.83 -1.65 -4.54
C LYS A 9 -13.66 -1.35 -3.59
N ALA A 10 -12.49 -1.95 -3.81
CA ALA A 10 -11.30 -1.59 -3.06
C ALA A 10 -10.88 -0.15 -3.37
N LEU A 11 -10.86 0.26 -4.65
CA LEU A 11 -10.47 1.60 -5.08
C LEU A 11 -11.51 2.70 -4.84
N SER A 12 -12.75 2.36 -4.47
CA SER A 12 -13.81 3.36 -4.23
C SER A 12 -13.69 4.10 -2.89
N GLU A 13 -12.68 3.78 -2.08
CA GLU A 13 -12.38 4.51 -0.85
C GLU A 13 -11.20 5.45 -1.10
N GLU A 14 -11.35 6.71 -0.66
CA GLU A 14 -10.45 7.80 -1.02
C GLU A 14 -9.00 7.54 -0.59
N LYS A 15 -8.78 7.06 0.64
CA LYS A 15 -7.43 6.83 1.18
C LYS A 15 -6.73 5.70 0.43
N ARG A 16 -7.42 4.59 0.14
CA ARG A 16 -6.87 3.49 -0.68
C ARG A 16 -6.58 3.94 -2.11
N LEU A 17 -7.43 4.76 -2.70
CA LEU A 17 -7.19 5.31 -4.04
C LEU A 17 -5.92 6.19 -4.05
N LYS A 18 -5.74 7.04 -3.04
CA LYS A 18 -4.53 7.88 -2.89
C LYS A 18 -3.27 7.03 -2.75
N VAL A 19 -3.28 6.01 -1.88
CA VAL A 19 -2.17 5.07 -1.73
C VAL A 19 -1.83 4.42 -3.07
N PHE A 20 -2.82 3.89 -3.78
CA PHE A 20 -2.60 3.22 -5.05
C PHE A 20 -2.09 4.18 -6.14
N ALA A 21 -2.63 5.39 -6.21
CA ALA A 21 -2.17 6.41 -7.16
C ALA A 21 -0.73 6.84 -6.88
N LEU A 22 -0.34 6.99 -5.60
CA LEU A 22 1.02 7.28 -5.20
C LEU A 22 1.98 6.17 -5.65
N LEU A 23 1.65 4.91 -5.38
CA LEU A 23 2.46 3.76 -5.81
C LEU A 23 2.67 3.71 -7.33
N LEU A 24 1.61 3.99 -8.10
CA LEU A 24 1.70 4.08 -9.57
C LEU A 24 2.58 5.24 -10.04
N HIS A 25 2.55 6.37 -9.32
CA HIS A 25 3.33 7.56 -9.69
C HIS A 25 4.82 7.38 -9.39
N MET A 26 5.16 6.78 -8.25
CA MET A 26 6.54 6.65 -7.82
C MET A 26 7.30 5.55 -8.61
N GLY A 27 6.62 4.47 -9.02
CA GLY A 27 7.14 3.53 -10.02
C GLY A 27 8.22 2.55 -9.52
N GLY A 28 8.12 2.08 -8.27
CA GLY A 28 9.09 1.16 -7.66
C GLY A 28 8.59 0.51 -6.38
N GLU A 29 9.52 -0.07 -5.61
CA GLU A 29 9.27 -0.60 -4.28
C GLU A 29 9.43 0.49 -3.22
N TYR A 30 8.55 0.49 -2.22
CA TYR A 30 8.58 1.45 -1.13
C TYR A 30 8.39 0.76 0.21
N TYR A 31 9.07 1.28 1.22
CA TYR A 31 8.77 0.93 2.59
C TYR A 31 7.46 1.58 3.01
N VAL A 32 6.71 0.89 3.88
CA VAL A 32 5.45 1.39 4.45
C VAL A 32 5.63 2.74 5.14
N CYS A 33 6.81 3.00 5.73
CA CYS A 33 7.14 4.28 6.34
C CYS A 33 7.17 5.43 5.32
N GLU A 34 7.79 5.23 4.15
CA GLU A 34 7.89 6.25 3.12
C GLU A 34 6.50 6.62 2.57
N ILE A 35 5.62 5.63 2.44
CA ILE A 35 4.23 5.85 2.03
C ILE A 35 3.44 6.61 3.11
N ALA A 36 3.67 6.28 4.39
CA ALA A 36 3.02 6.96 5.52
C ALA A 36 3.45 8.43 5.61
N ASP A 37 4.74 8.70 5.49
CA ASP A 37 5.30 10.05 5.50
C ASP A 37 4.78 10.87 4.31
N ALA A 38 4.78 10.29 3.10
CA ALA A 38 4.30 10.96 1.89
C ALA A 38 2.80 11.30 1.90
N LEU A 39 2.00 10.55 2.66
CA LEU A 39 0.55 10.75 2.77
C LEU A 39 0.14 11.49 4.04
N GLU A 40 1.10 11.86 4.90
CA GLU A 40 0.85 12.42 6.24
C GLU A 40 -0.14 11.54 7.05
N GLU A 41 0.03 10.23 6.96
CA GLU A 41 -0.85 9.23 7.56
C GLU A 41 -0.12 8.38 8.61
N PHE A 42 -0.89 7.80 9.52
CA PHE A 42 -0.30 6.86 10.47
C PHE A 42 0.11 5.55 9.78
N HIS A 43 1.26 4.98 10.18
CA HIS A 43 1.75 3.69 9.67
C HIS A 43 0.70 2.57 9.72
N TYR A 44 -0.13 2.53 10.78
CA TYR A 44 -1.16 1.50 10.93
C TYR A 44 -2.27 1.64 9.87
N ASN A 45 -2.64 2.87 9.50
CA ASN A 45 -3.61 3.15 8.44
C ASN A 45 -3.06 2.68 7.10
N VAL A 46 -1.83 3.09 6.76
CA VAL A 46 -1.18 2.67 5.51
C VAL A 46 -1.03 1.17 5.42
N SER A 47 -0.59 0.51 6.49
CA SER A 47 -0.50 -0.95 6.56
C SER A 47 -1.85 -1.63 6.30
N LYS A 48 -2.93 -1.09 6.86
CA LYS A 48 -4.29 -1.58 6.62
C LYS A 48 -4.72 -1.39 5.17
N TYR A 49 -4.48 -0.22 4.58
CA TYR A 49 -4.82 0.08 3.19
C TYR A 49 -4.08 -0.84 2.22
N LEU A 50 -2.78 -1.04 2.42
CA LEU A 50 -1.96 -1.96 1.61
C LEU A 50 -2.45 -3.40 1.72
N LYS A 51 -2.83 -3.85 2.92
CA LYS A 51 -3.42 -5.19 3.11
C LYS A 51 -4.71 -5.36 2.31
N GLU A 52 -5.59 -4.36 2.30
CA GLU A 52 -6.84 -4.39 1.54
C GLU A 52 -6.60 -4.38 0.02
N LEU A 53 -5.62 -3.61 -0.46
CA LEU A 53 -5.21 -3.60 -1.87
C LEU A 53 -4.56 -4.93 -2.28
N LYS A 54 -3.78 -5.56 -1.39
CA LYS A 54 -3.17 -6.87 -1.62
C LYS A 54 -4.23 -7.96 -1.76
N MET A 55 -5.31 -7.91 -0.97
CA MET A 55 -6.42 -8.88 -1.06
C MET A 55 -7.13 -8.89 -2.42
N VAL A 56 -6.92 -7.85 -3.24
CA VAL A 56 -7.46 -7.76 -4.61
C VAL A 56 -6.37 -7.76 -5.68
N ASP A 57 -5.16 -8.20 -5.33
CA ASP A 57 -4.02 -8.37 -6.23
C ASP A 57 -3.56 -7.07 -6.91
N LEU A 58 -3.71 -5.91 -6.24
CA LEU A 58 -3.25 -4.61 -6.76
C LEU A 58 -1.84 -4.22 -6.30
N VAL A 59 -1.37 -4.80 -5.19
CA VAL A 59 -0.04 -4.56 -4.63
C VAL A 59 0.54 -5.87 -4.14
N GLU A 60 1.86 -5.99 -4.19
CA GLU A 60 2.61 -7.10 -3.61
C GLU A 60 3.40 -6.61 -2.40
N GLU A 61 3.59 -7.47 -1.40
CA GLU A 61 4.45 -7.16 -0.25
C GLU A 61 5.76 -7.94 -0.41
N ASN A 62 6.88 -7.23 -0.33
CA ASN A 62 8.19 -7.85 -0.19
C ASN A 62 8.67 -7.63 1.25
N ARG A 63 8.85 -8.73 1.98
CA ARG A 63 9.42 -8.69 3.33
C ARG A 63 10.94 -8.76 3.22
N ILE A 64 11.57 -7.60 3.34
CA ILE A 64 13.01 -7.54 3.53
C ILE A 64 13.27 -7.81 5.01
N VAL A 65 13.92 -8.93 5.31
CA VAL A 65 14.49 -9.17 6.64
C VAL A 65 15.71 -8.27 6.77
N LYS A 66 15.56 -7.08 7.37
CA LYS A 66 16.72 -6.32 7.84
C LYS A 66 17.20 -6.96 9.15
N GLU A 67 18.01 -8.00 9.02
CA GLU A 67 18.91 -8.41 10.09
C GLU A 67 19.96 -7.28 10.28
N PHE A 68 20.07 -6.77 11.52
CA PHE A 68 21.08 -5.86 12.09
C PHE A 68 21.08 -4.38 11.69
N TYR A 69 21.02 -3.51 12.72
CA TYR A 69 22.17 -2.77 13.25
C TYR A 69 21.98 -2.54 14.77
N ILE A 70 22.94 -3.02 15.57
CA ILE A 70 23.23 -2.53 16.91
C ILE A 70 24.38 -1.54 16.75
N GLN A 71 24.18 -0.29 17.16
CA GLN A 71 25.22 0.58 17.74
C GLN A 71 24.59 1.43 18.83
#